data_AF-A0A928VY68-F1
#
_entry.id   AF-A0A928VY68-F1
#
_cell.length_a   1.000
_cell.length_b   1.000
_cell.length_c   1.000
_cell.angle_alpha   90.00
_cell.angle_beta   90.00
_cell.angle_gamma   90.00
#
_symmetry.space_group_name_H-M   'P 1'
#
loop_
_entity.id
_entity.type
_entity.pdbx_description
1 polymer ?
#
loop_
_entity_poly.entity_id
_entity_poly.type
_entity_poly.pdbx_seq_one_letter_code
_entity_poly.pdbx_strand_id
1 'polypeptide(L)'
;MQSTSKSISKGSPLEPPNEIAPTSVFRLSQQHLDLLETCPRKFQQVFLERLNAPLSPERQESLAAGSRFHLLMQQRELGLPIESIVKTDDRLDGWLNDFIAAAPDILTPDLTQAEAVFRQAEHDRILSYLGFVLSARYDLLVGDDRQAQILDWKTYPRPQNSNRLAQHWQTRLYPYLLAETSNYEPEQISMTYWFVRSAGQQAEVREPQCHHFPYSRTQHQQTHQELTRLLGLLRNWLRDYQKGKPFPSTRESRGSCPVCQPPTESRASSLTNFDGEPVVVDLTNVSAIPEIQL
;
A
#
# COMPACT_ATOMS: atom_id res chain seq x y z
N MET A 1 84.71 -6.46 -17.88
CA MET A 1 83.95 -7.62 -17.35
C MET A 1 82.51 -7.16 -17.10
N GLN A 2 81.57 -8.07 -17.38
CA GLN A 2 80.10 -8.09 -17.16
C GLN A 2 79.62 -7.24 -15.95
N SER A 3 78.38 -6.73 -15.82
CA SER A 3 77.07 -7.23 -16.21
C SER A 3 76.02 -6.12 -16.01
N THR A 4 74.91 -6.20 -16.74
CA THR A 4 73.65 -5.45 -16.60
C THR A 4 72.94 -5.72 -15.27
N SER A 5 72.16 -4.74 -14.75
CA SER A 5 70.86 -4.99 -14.09
C SER A 5 70.01 -3.73 -13.90
N LYS A 6 68.72 -3.84 -14.28
CA LYS A 6 67.60 -2.90 -14.11
C LYS A 6 67.10 -2.85 -12.65
N SER A 7 66.48 -1.74 -12.26
CA SER A 7 65.49 -1.63 -11.16
C SER A 7 64.66 -0.34 -11.40
N ILE A 8 63.51 -0.42 -12.08
CA ILE A 8 62.12 -0.64 -11.59
C ILE A 8 61.46 0.65 -11.11
N SER A 9 60.33 0.97 -11.76
CA SER A 9 59.46 2.12 -11.52
C SER A 9 58.68 1.95 -10.21
N LYS A 10 58.40 3.07 -9.52
CA LYS A 10 57.33 3.13 -8.52
C LYS A 10 56.18 3.94 -9.11
N GLY A 11 55.25 3.23 -9.75
CA GLY A 11 53.90 3.75 -9.99
C GLY A 11 53.12 3.70 -8.67
N SER A 12 52.41 4.77 -8.37
CA SER A 12 51.46 4.84 -7.25
C SER A 12 50.42 3.72 -7.32
N PRO A 13 49.98 3.15 -6.19
CA PRO A 13 48.85 2.24 -6.19
C PRO A 13 47.59 3.00 -6.58
N LEU A 14 46.90 2.47 -7.61
CA LEU A 14 45.53 2.83 -7.94
C LEU A 14 44.64 2.53 -6.73
N GLU A 15 43.96 3.55 -6.22
CA GLU A 15 42.82 3.35 -5.31
C GLU A 15 41.75 2.51 -6.03
N PRO A 16 41.13 1.53 -5.37
CA PRO A 16 40.02 0.80 -5.97
C PRO A 16 38.82 1.74 -6.16
N PRO A 17 38.06 1.61 -7.26
CA PRO A 17 36.87 2.42 -7.48
C PRO A 17 35.85 2.11 -6.39
N ASN A 18 35.44 3.19 -5.71
CA ASN A 18 34.46 3.22 -4.65
C ASN A 18 33.16 2.53 -5.11
N GLU A 19 32.79 1.48 -4.39
CA GLU A 19 31.65 0.62 -4.67
C GLU A 19 30.40 1.14 -3.94
N ILE A 20 29.24 0.89 -4.58
CA ILE A 20 27.86 0.97 -4.07
C ILE A 20 27.18 2.35 -4.17
N ALA A 21 26.64 2.63 -5.36
CA ALA A 21 25.47 3.49 -5.50
C ALA A 21 24.33 2.95 -4.61
N PRO A 22 23.50 3.81 -3.98
CA PRO A 22 22.47 3.36 -3.06
C PRO A 22 21.51 2.41 -3.79
N THR A 23 21.47 1.15 -3.35
CA THR A 23 20.42 0.21 -3.73
C THR A 23 19.08 0.86 -3.42
N SER A 24 18.31 1.17 -4.45
CA SER A 24 16.95 1.69 -4.31
C SER A 24 16.12 0.68 -3.53
N VAL A 25 15.75 1.02 -2.30
CA VAL A 25 14.88 0.19 -1.47
C VAL A 25 13.44 0.45 -1.91
N PHE A 26 12.82 -0.57 -2.50
CA PHE A 26 11.44 -0.49 -2.95
C PHE A 26 10.48 -0.70 -1.78
N ARG A 27 9.69 0.33 -1.48
CA ARG A 27 8.58 0.25 -0.54
C ARG A 27 7.30 -0.17 -1.26
N LEU A 28 6.65 -1.23 -0.78
CA LEU A 28 5.48 -1.84 -1.38
C LEU A 28 4.32 -1.87 -0.38
N SER A 29 3.17 -1.40 -0.81
CA SER A 29 1.91 -1.46 -0.07
C SER A 29 0.94 -2.45 -0.74
N GLN A 30 -0.22 -2.67 -0.14
CA GLN A 30 -1.28 -3.51 -0.70
C GLN A 30 -1.61 -3.16 -2.16
N GLN A 31 -1.63 -1.87 -2.51
CA GLN A 31 -1.97 -1.43 -3.86
C GLN A 31 -0.89 -1.78 -4.87
N HIS A 32 0.37 -1.68 -4.44
CA HIS A 32 1.51 -2.10 -5.24
C HIS A 32 1.45 -3.60 -5.51
N LEU A 33 1.10 -4.42 -4.50
CA LEU A 33 0.95 -5.86 -4.65
C LEU A 33 -0.26 -6.23 -5.51
N ASP A 34 -1.42 -5.61 -5.30
CA ASP A 34 -2.61 -5.79 -6.14
C ASP A 34 -2.31 -5.46 -7.62
N LEU A 35 -1.64 -4.33 -7.86
CA LEU A 35 -1.26 -3.90 -9.21
C LEU A 35 -0.25 -4.84 -9.85
N LEU A 36 0.75 -5.28 -9.08
CA LEU A 36 1.79 -6.18 -9.54
C LEU A 36 1.22 -7.57 -9.88
N GLU A 37 0.36 -8.12 -9.03
CA GLU A 37 -0.30 -9.40 -9.26
C GLU A 37 -1.27 -9.33 -10.45
N THR A 38 -1.96 -8.20 -10.59
CA THR A 38 -2.94 -7.97 -11.67
C THR A 38 -2.25 -7.73 -13.01
N CYS A 39 -1.25 -6.84 -13.07
CA CYS A 39 -0.56 -6.47 -14.30
C CYS A 39 0.85 -5.90 -14.03
N PRO A 40 1.91 -6.73 -14.13
CA PRO A 40 3.29 -6.30 -13.93
C PRO A 40 3.70 -5.17 -14.88
N ARG A 41 3.28 -5.20 -16.15
CA ARG A 41 3.54 -4.10 -17.09
C ARG A 41 2.92 -2.77 -16.65
N LYS A 42 1.73 -2.79 -16.06
CA LYS A 42 1.09 -1.59 -15.54
C LYS A 42 1.78 -1.11 -14.26
N PHE A 43 2.22 -2.03 -13.39
CA PHE A 43 3.07 -1.70 -12.25
C PHE A 43 4.32 -0.94 -12.70
N GLN A 44 5.04 -1.44 -13.71
CA GLN A 44 6.19 -0.74 -14.27
C GLN A 44 5.82 0.68 -14.73
N GLN A 45 4.78 0.82 -15.55
CA GLN A 45 4.37 2.13 -16.10
C GLN A 45 4.02 3.14 -15.01
N VAL A 46 3.18 2.72 -14.06
CA VAL A 46 2.63 3.60 -13.02
C VAL A 46 3.67 3.92 -11.95
N PHE A 47 4.40 2.92 -11.47
CA PHE A 47 5.23 3.04 -10.27
C PHE A 47 6.70 3.32 -10.61
N LEU A 48 7.26 2.66 -11.62
CA LEU A 48 8.66 2.87 -12.03
C LEU A 48 8.81 4.04 -12.99
N GLU A 49 7.89 4.16 -13.96
CA GLU A 49 7.97 5.16 -15.04
C GLU A 49 7.13 6.42 -14.77
N ARG A 50 6.33 6.43 -13.68
CA ARG A 50 5.43 7.53 -13.28
C ARG A 50 4.42 7.95 -14.38
N LEU A 51 4.02 7.02 -15.24
CA LEU A 51 3.09 7.22 -16.35
C LEU A 51 1.64 6.96 -15.91
N ASN A 52 1.11 7.86 -15.08
CA ASN A 52 -0.29 7.83 -14.68
C ASN A 52 -1.15 8.68 -15.63
N ALA A 53 -2.30 8.13 -16.04
CA ALA A 53 -3.33 8.93 -16.67
C ALA A 53 -3.96 9.88 -15.64
N PRO A 54 -4.33 11.11 -16.01
CA PRO A 54 -5.05 12.00 -15.12
C PRO A 54 -6.39 11.36 -14.71
N LEU A 55 -6.78 11.55 -13.46
CA LEU A 55 -8.08 11.13 -12.95
C LEU A 55 -9.18 12.03 -13.52
N SER A 56 -10.39 11.49 -13.68
CA SER A 56 -11.55 12.33 -13.97
C SER A 56 -11.86 13.25 -12.78
N PRO A 57 -12.46 14.44 -12.99
CA PRO A 57 -12.82 15.35 -11.90
C PRO A 57 -13.67 14.68 -10.81
N GLU A 58 -14.61 13.81 -11.19
CA GLU A 58 -15.50 13.11 -10.26
C GLU A 58 -14.71 12.14 -9.37
N ARG A 59 -13.71 11.43 -9.94
CA ARG A 59 -12.84 10.55 -9.17
C ARG A 59 -11.95 11.33 -8.23
N GLN A 60 -11.39 12.47 -8.69
CA GLN A 60 -10.57 13.33 -7.86
C GLN A 60 -11.36 13.89 -6.67
N GLU A 61 -12.58 14.36 -6.90
CA GLU A 61 -13.47 14.82 -5.84
C GLU A 61 -13.83 13.70 -4.86
N SER A 62 -14.10 12.50 -5.38
CA SER A 62 -14.39 11.33 -4.54
C SER A 62 -13.22 10.98 -3.61
N LEU A 63 -11.99 10.94 -4.14
CA LEU A 63 -10.77 10.71 -3.37
C LEU A 63 -10.51 11.83 -2.36
N ALA A 64 -10.74 13.09 -2.75
CA ALA A 64 -10.58 14.24 -1.86
C ALA A 64 -11.59 14.22 -0.72
N ALA A 65 -12.84 13.82 -0.98
CA ALA A 65 -13.85 13.62 0.05
C ALA A 65 -13.49 12.45 0.99
N GLY A 66 -13.03 11.33 0.44
CA GLY A 66 -12.53 10.19 1.22
C GLY A 66 -11.38 10.59 2.15
N SER A 67 -10.38 11.29 1.61
CA SER A 67 -9.23 11.77 2.38
C SER A 67 -9.63 12.71 3.52
N ARG A 68 -10.61 13.61 3.28
CA ARG A 68 -11.16 14.48 4.32
C ARG A 68 -11.87 13.69 5.42
N PHE A 69 -12.59 12.63 5.07
CA PHE A 69 -13.22 11.76 6.05
C PHE A 69 -12.21 11.02 6.92
N HIS A 70 -11.16 10.45 6.34
CA HIS A 70 -10.07 9.82 7.11
C HIS A 70 -9.42 10.81 8.09
N LEU A 71 -9.11 12.03 7.64
CA LEU A 71 -8.56 13.09 8.49
C LEU A 71 -9.53 13.50 9.61
N LEU A 72 -10.83 13.54 9.34
CA LEU A 72 -11.86 13.80 10.34
C LEU A 72 -11.85 12.72 11.43
N MET A 73 -11.81 11.45 11.04
CA MET A 73 -11.77 10.31 11.97
C MET A 73 -10.47 10.31 12.80
N GLN A 74 -9.33 10.59 12.18
CA GLN A 74 -8.05 10.73 12.88
C GLN A 74 -8.11 11.84 13.94
N GLN A 75 -8.58 13.04 13.58
CA GLN A 75 -8.69 14.16 14.51
C GLN A 75 -9.59 13.81 15.70
N ARG A 76 -10.71 13.13 15.42
CA ARG A 76 -11.63 12.66 16.47
C ARG A 76 -10.95 11.69 17.42
N GLU A 77 -10.23 10.68 16.92
CA GLU A 77 -9.50 9.71 17.77
C GLU A 77 -8.40 10.38 18.62
N LEU A 78 -7.84 11.49 18.14
CA LEU A 78 -6.88 12.31 18.90
C LEU A 78 -7.56 13.26 19.91
N GLY A 79 -8.89 13.27 20.01
CA GLY A 79 -9.65 14.16 20.89
C GLY A 79 -9.65 15.62 20.44
N LEU A 80 -9.34 15.90 19.17
CA LEU A 80 -9.36 17.24 18.62
C LEU A 80 -10.80 17.65 18.23
N PRO A 81 -11.16 18.95 18.35
CA PRO A 81 -12.47 19.43 17.92
C PRO A 81 -12.72 19.19 16.44
N ILE A 82 -13.88 18.64 16.09
CA ILE A 82 -14.26 18.33 14.70
C ILE A 82 -15.51 19.09 14.24
N GLU A 83 -16.20 19.78 15.14
CA GLU A 83 -17.53 20.34 14.93
C GLU A 83 -17.54 21.38 13.82
N SER A 84 -16.49 22.20 13.72
CA SER A 84 -16.38 23.21 12.66
C SER A 84 -16.20 22.60 11.28
N ILE A 85 -15.51 21.46 11.18
CA ILE A 85 -15.26 20.76 9.91
C ILE A 85 -16.57 20.15 9.43
N VAL A 86 -17.23 19.41 10.32
CA VAL A 86 -18.50 18.72 10.07
C VAL A 86 -19.60 19.71 9.67
N LYS A 87 -19.70 20.85 10.34
CA LYS A 87 -20.70 21.90 10.03
C LYS A 87 -20.55 22.53 8.64
N THR A 88 -19.37 22.43 8.03
CA THR A 88 -19.08 23.06 6.72
C THR A 88 -19.16 22.08 5.54
N ASP A 89 -19.37 20.80 5.80
CA ASP A 89 -19.38 19.75 4.79
C ASP A 89 -20.48 18.73 5.10
N ASP A 90 -21.68 18.97 4.54
CA ASP A 90 -22.88 18.14 4.74
C ASP A 90 -22.64 16.66 4.42
N ARG A 91 -21.71 16.37 3.50
CA ARG A 91 -21.37 14.99 3.12
C ARG A 91 -20.57 14.31 4.24
N LEU A 92 -19.61 15.01 4.83
CA LEU A 92 -18.85 14.49 5.97
C LEU A 92 -19.73 14.35 7.21
N ASP A 93 -20.64 15.29 7.45
CA ASP A 93 -21.64 15.19 8.51
C ASP A 93 -22.54 13.97 8.35
N GLY A 94 -23.08 13.75 7.15
CA GLY A 94 -23.85 12.56 6.84
C GLY A 94 -23.09 11.26 7.10
N TRP A 95 -21.84 11.16 6.63
CA TRP A 95 -21.01 9.97 6.85
C TRP A 95 -20.65 9.74 8.32
N LEU A 96 -20.34 10.80 9.06
CA LEU A 96 -20.04 10.70 10.48
C LEU A 96 -21.26 10.22 11.27
N ASN A 97 -22.43 10.80 10.99
CA ASN A 97 -23.68 10.42 11.64
C ASN A 97 -24.09 8.99 11.31
N ASP A 98 -23.95 8.57 10.05
CA ASP A 98 -24.17 7.18 9.64
C ASP A 98 -23.21 6.22 10.35
N PHE A 99 -21.94 6.60 10.52
CA PHE A 99 -20.96 5.80 11.26
C PHE A 99 -21.32 5.69 12.74
N ILE A 100 -21.60 6.81 13.42
CA ILE A 100 -21.96 6.83 14.85
C ILE A 100 -23.18 5.95 15.11
N ALA A 101 -24.18 6.01 14.23
CA ALA A 101 -25.38 5.20 14.35
C ALA A 101 -25.11 3.69 14.15
N ALA A 102 -24.18 3.34 13.26
CA ALA A 102 -23.88 1.94 12.93
C ALA A 102 -22.87 1.28 13.88
N ALA A 103 -21.99 2.05 14.52
CA ALA A 103 -20.88 1.55 15.33
C ALA A 103 -20.60 2.43 16.57
N PRO A 104 -21.58 2.64 17.46
CA PRO A 104 -21.42 3.52 18.62
C PRO A 104 -20.24 3.07 19.51
N ASP A 105 -20.09 1.78 19.75
CA ASP A 105 -19.05 1.23 20.63
C ASP A 105 -17.62 1.45 20.11
N ILE A 106 -17.44 1.62 18.80
CA ILE A 106 -16.14 1.95 18.23
C ILE A 106 -15.78 3.39 18.55
N LEU A 107 -16.72 4.33 18.46
CA LEU A 107 -16.45 5.77 18.63
C LEU A 107 -16.57 6.28 20.06
N THR A 108 -17.37 5.60 20.88
CA THR A 108 -17.55 5.91 22.30
C THR A 108 -17.34 4.63 23.10
N PRO A 109 -16.10 4.11 23.11
CA PRO A 109 -15.81 2.92 23.91
C PRO A 109 -16.05 3.22 25.39
N ASP A 110 -16.69 2.32 26.11
CA ASP A 110 -16.74 2.39 27.56
C ASP A 110 -15.37 1.99 28.13
N LEU A 111 -14.55 3.00 28.44
CA LEU A 111 -13.20 2.81 29.00
C LEU A 111 -13.23 2.60 30.51
N THR A 112 -14.40 2.55 31.15
CA THR A 112 -14.49 2.46 32.62
C THR A 112 -14.24 1.04 33.16
N GLN A 113 -14.31 0.01 32.30
CA GLN A 113 -14.15 -1.39 32.70
C GLN A 113 -13.04 -2.17 31.97
N ALA A 114 -12.31 -1.53 31.05
CA ALA A 114 -11.34 -2.23 30.23
C ALA A 114 -9.98 -2.37 30.95
N GLU A 115 -9.37 -3.57 30.88
CA GLU A 115 -7.90 -3.74 30.97
C GLU A 115 -7.21 -2.73 30.04
N ALA A 116 -5.88 -2.52 30.13
CA ALA A 116 -5.17 -1.48 29.37
C ALA A 116 -5.34 -1.60 27.84
N VAL A 117 -6.44 -1.06 27.31
CA VAL A 117 -6.76 -1.02 25.87
C VAL A 117 -6.02 0.16 25.27
N PHE A 118 -5.27 -0.11 24.20
CA PHE A 118 -4.67 0.94 23.39
C PHE A 118 -5.51 1.19 22.14
N ARG A 119 -5.44 2.43 21.65
CA ARG A 119 -6.06 2.90 20.41
C ARG A 119 -5.07 3.81 19.70
N GLN A 120 -4.74 3.49 18.45
CA GLN A 120 -3.72 4.18 17.67
C GLN A 120 -4.25 4.49 16.27
N ALA A 121 -4.52 5.77 15.99
CA ALA A 121 -4.94 6.23 14.67
C ALA A 121 -3.76 6.38 13.70
N GLU A 122 -4.00 6.17 12.40
CA GLU A 122 -2.99 6.26 11.32
C GLU A 122 -1.70 5.47 11.63
N HIS A 123 -1.87 4.25 12.14
CA HIS A 123 -0.78 3.47 12.67
C HIS A 123 0.02 2.76 11.57
N ASP A 124 1.30 3.10 11.46
CA ASP A 124 2.20 2.57 10.44
C ASP A 124 2.83 1.24 10.87
N ARG A 125 2.96 0.34 9.88
CA ARG A 125 3.66 -0.95 10.00
C ARG A 125 4.59 -1.12 8.82
N ILE A 126 5.83 -1.53 9.11
CA ILE A 126 6.87 -1.75 8.12
C ILE A 126 7.57 -3.09 8.38
N LEU A 127 7.86 -3.82 7.31
CA LEU A 127 8.61 -5.08 7.38
C LEU A 127 9.60 -5.13 6.22
N SER A 128 10.89 -5.26 6.54
CA SER A 128 11.91 -5.53 5.51
C SER A 128 11.90 -7.02 5.17
N TYR A 129 11.60 -7.34 3.92
CA TYR A 129 11.47 -8.73 3.47
C TYR A 129 11.99 -8.90 2.05
N LEU A 130 12.91 -9.85 1.86
CA LEU A 130 13.50 -10.17 0.55
C LEU A 130 14.09 -8.95 -0.21
N GLY A 131 14.65 -7.98 0.52
CA GLY A 131 15.23 -6.76 -0.07
C GLY A 131 14.20 -5.70 -0.48
N PHE A 132 12.93 -5.89 -0.12
CA PHE A 132 11.84 -4.93 -0.24
C PHE A 132 11.41 -4.47 1.15
N VAL A 133 10.71 -3.33 1.22
CA VAL A 133 10.03 -2.88 2.44
C VAL A 133 8.54 -2.97 2.22
N LEU A 134 7.88 -3.90 2.89
CA LEU A 134 6.43 -3.98 2.93
C LEU A 134 5.92 -2.93 3.92
N SER A 135 4.84 -2.24 3.59
CA SER A 135 4.25 -1.24 4.48
C SER A 135 2.72 -1.20 4.42
N ALA A 136 2.12 -0.96 5.58
CA ALA A 136 0.70 -0.68 5.74
C ALA A 136 0.49 0.49 6.69
N ARG A 137 -0.63 1.18 6.50
CA ARG A 137 -1.16 2.16 7.44
C ARG A 137 -2.56 1.73 7.83
N TYR A 138 -2.81 1.60 9.11
CA TYR A 138 -4.12 1.26 9.66
C TYR A 138 -4.80 2.55 10.09
N ASP A 139 -6.02 2.78 9.65
CA ASP A 139 -6.72 4.01 10.02
C ASP A 139 -6.95 4.07 11.53
N LEU A 140 -7.26 2.91 12.14
CA LEU A 140 -7.27 2.74 13.58
C LEU A 140 -6.86 1.31 13.97
N LEU A 141 -5.89 1.18 14.87
CA LEU A 141 -5.56 -0.07 15.55
C LEU A 141 -6.05 0.00 16.99
N VAL A 142 -6.89 -0.96 17.38
CA VAL A 142 -7.38 -1.10 18.76
C VAL A 142 -7.00 -2.47 19.28
N GLY A 143 -6.60 -2.57 20.55
CA GLY A 143 -6.30 -3.87 21.14
C GLY A 143 -5.86 -3.79 22.59
N ASP A 144 -5.54 -4.96 23.12
CA ASP A 144 -4.94 -5.20 24.43
C ASP A 144 -3.90 -6.33 24.27
N ASP A 145 -3.35 -6.87 25.37
CA ASP A 145 -2.34 -7.94 25.28
C ASP A 145 -2.86 -9.27 24.70
N ARG A 146 -4.18 -9.44 24.54
CA ARG A 146 -4.83 -10.69 24.12
C ARG A 146 -5.37 -10.64 22.69
N GLN A 147 -5.72 -9.47 22.19
CA GLN A 147 -6.29 -9.31 20.86
C GLN A 147 -6.01 -7.93 20.26
N ALA A 148 -5.95 -7.89 18.92
CA ALA A 148 -5.86 -6.65 18.17
C ALA A 148 -6.80 -6.66 16.96
N GLN A 149 -7.43 -5.51 16.73
CA GLN A 149 -8.32 -5.26 15.63
C GLN A 149 -7.83 -4.08 14.81
N ILE A 150 -7.61 -4.34 13.53
CA ILE A 150 -7.34 -3.35 12.50
C ILE A 150 -8.68 -2.86 11.96
N LEU A 151 -8.91 -1.56 12.03
CA LEU A 151 -10.09 -0.89 11.49
C LEU A 151 -9.67 -0.08 10.26
N ASP A 152 -10.48 -0.17 9.22
CA ASP A 152 -10.26 0.51 7.96
C ASP A 152 -11.56 1.14 7.46
N TRP A 153 -11.58 2.46 7.37
CA TRP A 153 -12.71 3.28 6.98
C TRP A 153 -12.81 3.30 5.46
N LYS A 154 -13.98 3.02 4.90
CA LYS A 154 -14.22 3.04 3.45
C LYS A 154 -15.32 4.02 3.09
N THR A 155 -15.00 4.92 2.16
CA THR A 155 -15.91 5.97 1.69
C THR A 155 -16.60 5.65 0.37
N TYR A 156 -16.65 4.37 0.01
CA TYR A 156 -17.37 3.83 -1.14
C TYR A 156 -18.42 2.80 -0.70
N PRO A 157 -19.40 2.46 -1.55
CA PRO A 157 -20.46 1.53 -1.18
C PRO A 157 -19.91 0.16 -0.77
N ARG A 158 -20.52 -0.45 0.25
CA ARG A 158 -20.13 -1.78 0.71
C ARG A 158 -20.19 -2.81 -0.44
N PRO A 159 -19.10 -3.54 -0.72
CA PRO A 159 -19.14 -4.62 -1.69
C PRO A 159 -20.02 -5.76 -1.15
N GLN A 160 -20.89 -6.30 -2.00
CA GLN A 160 -21.79 -7.39 -1.59
C GLN A 160 -21.05 -8.72 -1.39
N ASN A 161 -19.92 -8.91 -2.07
CA ASN A 161 -19.16 -10.16 -2.03
C ASN A 161 -17.96 -10.04 -1.06
N SER A 162 -18.17 -10.45 0.20
CA SER A 162 -17.12 -10.49 1.23
C SER A 162 -15.99 -11.46 0.89
N ASN A 163 -16.28 -12.57 0.20
CA ASN A 163 -15.27 -13.56 -0.19
C ASN A 163 -14.26 -12.98 -1.17
N ARG A 164 -14.70 -12.11 -2.10
CA ARG A 164 -13.78 -11.39 -2.98
C ARG A 164 -12.91 -10.44 -2.18
N LEU A 165 -13.49 -9.68 -1.25
CA LEU A 165 -12.77 -8.76 -0.37
C LEU A 165 -11.70 -9.49 0.46
N ALA A 166 -11.98 -10.70 0.95
CA ALA A 166 -11.03 -11.53 1.69
C ALA A 166 -9.75 -11.88 0.91
N GLN A 167 -9.81 -11.88 -0.43
CA GLN A 167 -8.66 -12.21 -1.28
C GLN A 167 -7.77 -11.02 -1.62
N HIS A 168 -8.24 -9.78 -1.39
CA HIS A 168 -7.45 -8.57 -1.67
C HIS A 168 -6.18 -8.51 -0.83
N TRP A 169 -5.13 -7.91 -1.39
CA TRP A 169 -3.88 -7.75 -0.65
C TRP A 169 -4.06 -6.92 0.61
N GLN A 170 -5.00 -5.98 0.67
CA GLN A 170 -5.24 -5.22 1.90
C GLN A 170 -5.64 -6.14 3.05
N THR A 171 -6.68 -6.95 2.86
CA THR A 171 -7.22 -7.90 3.86
C THR A 171 -6.18 -8.92 4.33
N ARG A 172 -5.22 -9.27 3.46
CA ARG A 172 -4.20 -10.28 3.74
C ARG A 172 -2.92 -9.69 4.32
N LEU A 173 -2.43 -8.59 3.74
CA LEU A 173 -1.16 -7.95 4.09
C LEU A 173 -1.26 -7.24 5.45
N TYR A 174 -2.40 -6.62 5.76
CA TYR A 174 -2.54 -5.82 6.98
C TYR A 174 -2.40 -6.69 8.23
N PRO A 175 -3.18 -7.78 8.42
CA PRO A 175 -2.97 -8.72 9.52
C PRO A 175 -1.59 -9.40 9.49
N TYR A 176 -1.08 -9.73 8.31
CA TYR A 176 0.26 -10.32 8.15
C TYR A 176 1.35 -9.43 8.74
N LEU A 177 1.34 -8.13 8.38
CA LEU A 177 2.32 -7.19 8.91
C LEU A 177 2.18 -6.98 10.41
N LEU A 178 0.96 -7.01 10.95
CA LEU A 178 0.76 -6.90 12.38
C LEU A 178 1.35 -8.12 13.10
N ALA A 179 1.06 -9.34 12.62
CA ALA A 179 1.61 -10.58 13.19
C ALA A 179 3.15 -10.60 13.14
N GLU A 180 3.75 -10.22 12.02
CA GLU A 180 5.22 -10.25 11.83
C GLU A 180 5.99 -9.17 12.59
N THR A 181 5.31 -8.16 13.15
CA THR A 181 5.95 -7.00 13.79
C THR A 181 5.44 -6.73 15.20
N SER A 182 4.72 -7.68 15.78
CA SER A 182 4.22 -7.62 17.15
C SER A 182 4.25 -9.00 17.80
N ASN A 183 3.72 -9.12 19.01
CA ASN A 183 3.65 -10.38 19.75
C ASN A 183 2.31 -11.10 19.61
N TYR A 184 1.41 -10.61 18.73
CA TYR A 184 0.13 -11.27 18.50
C TYR A 184 0.32 -12.51 17.63
N GLU A 185 -0.25 -13.62 18.08
CA GLU A 185 -0.48 -14.77 17.23
C GLU A 185 -1.54 -14.42 16.16
N PRO A 186 -1.51 -15.06 14.98
CA PRO A 186 -2.45 -14.78 13.91
C PRO A 186 -3.92 -14.84 14.35
N GLU A 187 -4.29 -15.79 15.22
CA GLU A 187 -5.64 -15.96 15.75
C GLU A 187 -6.11 -14.81 16.66
N GLN A 188 -5.19 -13.98 17.15
CA GLN A 188 -5.47 -12.82 18.00
C GLN A 188 -5.70 -11.54 17.18
N ILE A 189 -5.58 -11.62 15.84
CA ILE A 189 -5.69 -10.46 14.95
C ILE A 189 -6.98 -10.55 14.14
N SER A 190 -7.62 -9.40 13.94
CA SER A 190 -8.71 -9.27 12.99
C SER A 190 -8.61 -7.97 12.19
N MET A 191 -9.27 -7.96 11.03
CA MET A 191 -9.44 -6.76 10.21
C MET A 191 -10.92 -6.52 9.95
N THR A 192 -11.38 -5.30 10.19
CA THR A 192 -12.76 -4.90 9.95
C THR A 192 -12.80 -3.68 9.05
N TYR A 193 -13.44 -3.84 7.89
CA TYR A 193 -13.78 -2.71 7.03
C TYR A 193 -15.09 -2.10 7.48
N TRP A 194 -15.15 -0.77 7.55
CA TRP A 194 -16.35 -0.01 7.82
C TRP A 194 -16.70 0.89 6.65
N PHE A 195 -17.86 0.67 6.05
CA PHE A 195 -18.32 1.43 4.90
C PHE A 195 -19.29 2.52 5.35
N VAL A 196 -18.98 3.78 5.07
CA VAL A 196 -19.83 4.91 5.49
C VAL A 196 -20.89 5.30 4.47
N ARG A 197 -20.90 4.63 3.31
CA ARG A 197 -21.90 4.86 2.26
C ARG A 197 -22.90 3.73 2.20
N SER A 198 -24.11 4.03 2.67
CA SER A 198 -25.30 3.19 2.53
C SER A 198 -25.57 2.86 1.06
N ALA A 199 -25.81 1.58 0.78
CA ALA A 199 -26.09 1.08 -0.56
C ALA A 199 -27.52 1.46 -0.98
N GLY A 200 -27.68 2.68 -1.50
CA GLY A 200 -28.92 3.13 -2.14
C GLY A 200 -30.08 3.41 -1.16
N GLN A 201 -30.97 4.31 -1.57
CA GLN A 201 -32.06 4.91 -0.77
C GLN A 201 -33.23 3.96 -0.44
N GLN A 202 -33.04 2.64 -0.44
CA GLN A 202 -34.16 1.67 -0.26
C GLN A 202 -34.00 0.68 0.89
N ALA A 203 -32.97 0.78 1.73
CA ALA A 203 -32.87 -0.05 2.92
C ALA A 203 -33.52 0.67 4.12
N GLU A 204 -34.76 0.29 4.45
CA GLU A 204 -35.46 0.69 5.70
C GLU A 204 -34.74 0.21 6.97
N VAL A 205 -33.71 -0.64 6.82
CA VAL A 205 -32.83 -1.09 7.90
C VAL A 205 -31.41 -0.60 7.60
N ARG A 206 -30.91 0.33 8.43
CA ARG A 206 -29.50 0.73 8.44
C ARG A 206 -28.67 -0.35 9.13
N GLU A 207 -28.48 -1.49 8.47
CA GLU A 207 -27.62 -2.57 8.97
C GLU A 207 -26.16 -2.09 9.08
N PRO A 208 -25.37 -2.63 10.03
CA PRO A 208 -23.95 -2.30 10.15
C PRO A 208 -23.25 -2.62 8.84
N GLN A 209 -22.73 -1.58 8.21
CA GLN A 209 -22.06 -1.68 6.92
C GLN A 209 -20.60 -2.06 7.15
N CYS A 210 -20.35 -3.22 7.74
CA CYS A 210 -19.00 -3.70 7.96
C CYS A 210 -18.76 -5.08 7.36
N HIS A 211 -17.50 -5.38 7.08
CA HIS A 211 -17.04 -6.74 6.81
C HIS A 211 -15.90 -7.06 7.78
N HIS A 212 -16.13 -8.03 8.65
CA HIS A 212 -15.18 -8.50 9.64
C HIS A 212 -14.45 -9.75 9.13
N PHE A 213 -13.13 -9.74 9.26
CA PHE A 213 -12.24 -10.81 8.82
C PHE A 213 -11.34 -11.23 9.99
N PRO A 214 -11.64 -12.35 10.67
CA PRO A 214 -10.68 -12.94 11.60
C PRO A 214 -9.46 -13.44 10.82
N TYR A 215 -8.30 -13.40 11.47
CA TYR A 215 -7.07 -13.91 10.92
C TYR A 215 -6.68 -15.25 11.53
N SER A 216 -5.87 -16.03 10.81
CA SER A 216 -5.51 -17.39 11.21
C SER A 216 -4.12 -17.74 10.72
N ARG A 217 -3.49 -18.70 11.38
CA ARG A 217 -2.18 -19.23 11.01
C ARG A 217 -2.14 -19.77 9.58
N THR A 218 -3.23 -20.35 9.10
CA THR A 218 -3.34 -20.82 7.71
C THR A 218 -3.29 -19.65 6.72
N GLN A 219 -4.07 -18.58 6.96
CA GLN A 219 -4.03 -17.38 6.12
C GLN A 219 -2.66 -16.69 6.18
N HIS A 220 -2.02 -16.70 7.35
CA HIS A 220 -0.67 -16.19 7.55
C HIS A 220 0.36 -16.93 6.69
N GLN A 221 0.38 -18.27 6.74
CA GLN A 221 1.27 -19.09 5.93
C GLN A 221 1.02 -18.91 4.43
N GLN A 222 -0.24 -18.86 3.99
CA GLN A 222 -0.60 -18.61 2.60
C GLN A 222 -0.13 -17.22 2.12
N THR A 223 -0.27 -16.21 2.98
CA THR A 223 0.18 -14.84 2.68
C THR A 223 1.70 -14.77 2.59
N HIS A 224 2.43 -15.40 3.52
CA HIS A 224 3.90 -15.51 3.46
C HIS A 224 4.37 -16.17 2.16
N GLN A 225 3.78 -17.32 1.78
CA GLN A 225 4.14 -18.05 0.55
C GLN A 225 3.90 -17.19 -0.70
N GLU A 226 2.76 -16.52 -0.76
CA GLU A 226 2.41 -15.70 -1.91
C GLU A 226 3.28 -14.43 -2.01
N LEU A 227 3.59 -13.78 -0.88
CA LEU A 227 4.57 -12.69 -0.82
C LEU A 227 5.94 -13.14 -1.31
N THR A 228 6.42 -14.28 -0.81
CA THR A 228 7.71 -14.87 -1.23
C THR A 228 7.75 -15.03 -2.75
N ARG A 229 6.70 -15.63 -3.31
CA ARG A 229 6.57 -15.89 -4.75
C ARG A 229 6.54 -14.59 -5.55
N LEU A 230 5.65 -13.66 -5.19
CA LEU A 230 5.42 -12.42 -5.92
C LEU A 230 6.65 -11.49 -5.88
N LEU A 231 7.31 -11.38 -4.72
CA LEU A 231 8.54 -10.58 -4.60
C LEU A 231 9.75 -11.22 -5.29
N GLY A 232 9.80 -12.55 -5.33
CA GLY A 232 10.77 -13.29 -6.15
C GLY A 232 10.62 -12.98 -7.64
N LEU A 233 9.37 -12.95 -8.15
CA LEU A 233 9.07 -12.53 -9.51
C LEU A 233 9.45 -11.07 -9.75
N LEU A 234 9.06 -10.16 -8.85
CA LEU A 234 9.40 -8.74 -8.93
C LEU A 234 10.92 -8.52 -9.04
N ARG A 235 11.70 -9.22 -8.20
CA ARG A 235 13.17 -9.13 -8.24
C ARG A 235 13.73 -9.52 -9.61
N ASN A 236 13.20 -10.59 -10.21
CA ASN A 236 13.63 -11.02 -11.54
C ASN A 236 13.24 -10.00 -12.62
N TRP A 237 12.01 -9.48 -12.57
CA TRP A 237 11.55 -8.45 -13.50
C TRP A 237 12.35 -7.15 -13.38
N LEU A 238 12.69 -6.71 -12.16
CA LEU A 238 13.55 -5.55 -11.93
C LEU A 238 14.94 -5.76 -12.54
N ARG A 239 15.53 -6.96 -12.40
CA ARG A 239 16.82 -7.29 -13.02
C ARG A 239 16.77 -7.27 -14.55
N ASP A 240 15.69 -7.77 -15.13
CA ASP A 240 15.50 -7.74 -16.59
C ASP A 240 15.23 -6.31 -17.09
N TYR A 241 14.51 -5.52 -16.31
CA TYR A 241 14.24 -4.11 -16.60
C TYR A 241 15.50 -3.24 -16.59
N GLN A 242 16.44 -3.49 -15.68
CA GLN A 242 17.77 -2.87 -15.71
C GLN A 242 18.54 -3.17 -17.00
N LYS A 243 18.19 -4.24 -17.72
CA LYS A 243 18.76 -4.62 -19.03
C LYS A 243 17.91 -4.13 -20.21
N GLY A 244 16.93 -3.25 -19.97
CA GLY A 244 16.04 -2.70 -20.99
C GLY A 244 14.87 -3.60 -21.39
N LYS A 245 14.61 -4.70 -20.68
CA LYS A 245 13.45 -5.57 -20.97
C LYS A 245 12.24 -5.12 -20.16
N PRO A 246 11.07 -4.87 -20.77
CA PRO A 246 9.88 -4.51 -20.01
C PRO A 246 9.38 -5.69 -19.15
N PHE A 247 8.63 -5.37 -18.10
CA PHE A 247 7.87 -6.33 -17.31
C PHE A 247 6.83 -7.03 -18.22
N PRO A 248 6.48 -8.30 -17.93
CA PRO A 248 5.54 -9.03 -18.75
C PRO A 248 4.15 -8.38 -18.74
N SER A 249 3.49 -8.41 -19.89
CA SER A 249 2.09 -7.99 -20.03
C SER A 249 1.14 -9.08 -19.53
N THR A 250 -0.08 -8.67 -19.20
CA THR A 250 -1.19 -9.59 -18.88
C THR A 250 -1.61 -10.46 -20.05
N ARG A 251 -1.33 -10.07 -21.31
CA ARG A 251 -1.51 -10.95 -22.47
C ARG A 251 -0.49 -12.09 -22.47
N GLU A 252 0.75 -11.81 -22.11
CA GLU A 252 1.83 -12.80 -22.03
C GLU A 252 1.73 -13.70 -20.78
N SER A 253 1.01 -13.25 -19.74
CA SER A 253 0.83 -14.02 -18.50
C SER A 253 -0.55 -14.66 -18.32
N ARG A 254 -1.63 -14.09 -18.87
CA ARG A 254 -3.04 -14.57 -18.70
C ARG A 254 -3.96 -14.35 -19.91
N GLY A 255 -3.45 -13.99 -21.09
CA GLY A 255 -4.19 -14.05 -22.37
C GLY A 255 -5.07 -12.86 -22.78
N SER A 256 -5.38 -11.88 -21.92
CA SER A 256 -6.03 -10.62 -22.35
C SER A 256 -5.89 -9.49 -21.34
N CYS A 257 -5.65 -8.28 -21.85
CA CYS A 257 -5.56 -7.04 -21.08
C CYS A 257 -6.35 -5.94 -21.82
N PRO A 258 -7.44 -5.41 -21.25
CA PRO A 258 -8.21 -4.32 -21.86
C PRO A 258 -7.53 -2.94 -21.71
N VAL A 259 -6.51 -2.81 -20.84
CA VAL A 259 -5.81 -1.55 -20.54
C VAL A 259 -4.49 -1.40 -21.30
N CYS A 260 -3.98 -2.49 -21.86
CA CYS A 260 -2.70 -2.52 -22.55
C CYS A 260 -2.90 -2.05 -24.00
N GLN A 261 -3.20 -0.77 -24.21
CA GLN A 261 -3.01 -0.16 -25.53
C GLN A 261 -1.50 -0.09 -25.77
N PRO A 262 -0.98 -0.59 -26.91
CA PRO A 262 0.38 -0.26 -27.30
C PRO A 262 0.49 1.26 -27.41
N PRO A 263 1.63 1.88 -27.06
CA PRO A 263 1.83 3.29 -27.38
C PRO A 263 1.64 3.45 -28.89
N THR A 264 0.59 4.18 -29.28
CA THR A 264 0.41 4.58 -30.66
C THR A 264 1.54 5.52 -31.03
N GLU A 265 2.24 5.12 -32.08
CA GLU A 265 3.25 5.86 -32.85
C GLU A 265 4.70 5.82 -32.35
N SER A 266 5.47 5.09 -33.16
CA SER A 266 6.89 5.27 -33.40
C SER A 266 7.29 6.75 -33.46
N ARG A 267 7.92 7.24 -32.40
CA ARG A 267 8.98 8.24 -32.52
C ARG A 267 10.29 7.61 -32.08
N ALA A 268 10.81 6.76 -32.96
CA ALA A 268 12.25 6.65 -33.12
C ALA A 268 12.74 8.00 -33.66
N SER A 269 12.96 8.95 -32.77
CA SER A 269 13.74 10.15 -33.06
C SER A 269 14.62 10.43 -31.85
N SER A 270 15.89 10.06 -32.03
CA SER A 270 17.08 10.45 -31.32
C SER A 270 16.91 11.59 -30.30
N LEU A 271 17.12 11.28 -29.03
CA LEU A 271 17.65 12.24 -28.06
C LEU A 271 18.95 11.66 -27.52
N THR A 272 20.02 11.89 -28.28
CA THR A 272 21.38 11.84 -27.76
C THR A 272 21.71 13.18 -27.11
N ASN A 273 22.28 13.07 -25.91
CA ASN A 273 23.06 14.04 -25.12
C ASN A 273 22.26 14.96 -24.18
N PHE A 274 22.36 14.72 -22.87
CA PHE A 274 23.32 15.42 -21.99
C PHE A 274 23.50 14.61 -20.68
N ASP A 275 24.77 14.31 -20.38
CA ASP A 275 25.37 13.73 -19.16
C ASP A 275 24.82 12.41 -18.60
N GLY A 276 25.67 11.37 -18.72
CA GLY A 276 25.46 10.02 -18.18
C GLY A 276 25.61 9.93 -16.67
N GLU A 277 24.70 10.57 -15.94
CA GLU A 277 24.49 10.32 -14.51
C GLU A 277 23.35 9.29 -14.33
N PRO A 278 23.51 8.28 -13.46
CA PRO A 278 22.44 7.34 -13.17
C PRO A 278 21.25 8.09 -12.55
N VAL A 279 20.05 7.86 -13.08
CA VAL A 279 18.81 8.40 -12.53
C VAL A 279 18.60 7.83 -11.13
N VAL A 280 18.98 8.61 -10.11
CA VAL A 280 18.69 8.30 -8.71
C VAL A 280 17.20 8.53 -8.49
N VAL A 281 16.43 7.45 -8.48
CA VAL A 281 14.99 7.50 -8.19
C VAL A 281 14.82 7.62 -6.68
N ASP A 282 14.53 8.83 -6.21
CA ASP A 282 14.06 9.04 -4.84
C ASP A 282 12.62 8.52 -4.71
N LEU A 283 12.48 7.39 -4.01
CA LEU A 283 11.26 6.61 -3.80
C LEU A 283 10.71 6.75 -2.37
N THR A 284 11.10 7.78 -1.64
CA THR A 284 10.77 7.94 -0.21
C THR A 284 9.36 8.50 0.05
N ASN A 285 8.58 8.87 -0.97
CA ASN A 285 7.38 9.66 -0.73
C ASN A 285 6.15 8.82 -0.34
N VAL A 286 5.75 8.95 0.92
CA VAL A 286 4.70 8.22 1.66
C VAL A 286 3.33 8.91 1.61
N SER A 287 3.18 9.99 0.84
CA SER A 287 1.97 10.81 0.88
C SER A 287 0.78 10.13 0.18
N ALA A 288 -0.07 9.51 1.01
CA ALA A 288 -1.36 8.89 0.75
C ALA A 288 -1.29 7.59 -0.08
N ILE A 289 -1.74 6.48 0.51
CA ILE A 289 -2.17 5.30 -0.24
C ILE A 289 -3.64 5.57 -0.57
N PRO A 290 -3.99 6.14 -1.74
CA PRO A 290 -5.34 6.62 -2.01
C PRO A 290 -6.30 5.44 -2.12
N GLU A 291 -7.41 5.39 -1.38
CA GLU A 291 -8.44 4.36 -1.55
C GLU A 291 -8.79 4.14 -3.03
N ILE A 292 -8.55 2.94 -3.57
CA ILE A 292 -9.02 2.60 -4.92
C ILE A 292 -10.44 2.06 -4.78
N GLN A 293 -11.38 2.71 -5.45
CA GLN A 293 -12.74 2.20 -5.63
C GLN A 293 -12.67 0.91 -6.45
N LEU A 294 -13.14 -0.19 -5.87
CA LEU A 294 -13.30 -1.48 -6.54
C LEU A 294 -14.45 -1.48 -7.55
#